data_AF-D3V8N0-F1
#
_entry.id   AF-D3V8N0-F1
#
_cell.length_a   1.000
_cell.length_b   1.000
_cell.length_c   1.000
_cell.angle_alpha   90.00
_cell.angle_beta   90.00
_cell.angle_gamma   90.00
#
_symmetry.space_group_name_H-M   'P 1'
#
loop_
_entity.id
_entity.type
_entity.pdbx_description
1 polymer ?
#
loop_
_entity_poly.entity_id
_entity_poly.type
_entity_poly.pdbx_seq_one_letter_code
_entity_poly.pdbx_strand_id
1 'polypeptide(L)' 'MNEQVRNNVYFPDTKTFRETLRYFFHVTLPEKAKELTTRLTDNFQILKPASSS' A
#
# COMPACT_ATOMS: atom_id res chain seq x y z
N MET A 1 -10.67 10.22 4.74
CA MET A 1 -10.54 9.64 6.11
C MET A 1 -9.08 9.68 6.50
N ASN A 2 -8.72 10.43 7.54
CA ASN A 2 -7.35 10.46 8.05
C ASN A 2 -7.19 9.27 9.01
N GLU A 3 -6.91 8.08 8.47
CA GLU A 3 -6.57 6.94 9.31
C GLU A 3 -5.28 7.25 10.09
N GLN A 4 -5.34 7.19 11.42
CA GLN A 4 -4.16 7.22 12.28
C GLN A 4 -3.43 5.87 12.18
N VAL A 5 -2.78 5.60 11.05
CA VAL A 5 -1.97 4.39 10.87
C VAL A 5 -0.57 4.68 11.38
N ARG A 6 -0.40 4.74 12.70
CA ARG A 6 0.95 4.71 13.29
C ARG A 6 1.16 3.36 13.96
N ASN A 7 1.35 2.33 13.13
CA ASN A 7 1.57 0.94 13.54
C ASN A 7 3.08 0.64 13.60
N ASN A 8 3.83 1.47 14.34
CA ASN A 8 5.27 1.31 14.44
C ASN A 8 5.60 0.11 15.33
N VAL A 9 6.29 -0.89 14.78
CA VAL A 9 6.74 -2.07 15.52
C VAL A 9 8.25 -1.97 15.71
N TYR A 10 8.71 -2.15 16.95
CA TYR A 10 10.12 -2.26 17.27
C TYR A 10 10.57 -3.71 17.12
N PHE A 11 11.69 -3.94 16.44
CA PHE A 11 12.27 -5.27 16.28
C PHE A 11 13.45 -5.43 17.25
N PRO A 12 13.44 -6.49 18.09
CA PRO A 12 14.47 -6.69 19.11
C PRO A 12 15.84 -7.02 18.53
N ASP A 13 15.89 -7.54 17.31
CA ASP A 13 17.12 -7.95 16.65
C ASP A 13 17.08 -7.69 15.13
N THR A 14 18.28 -7.56 14.56
CA THR A 14 18.46 -7.24 13.13
C THR A 14 18.04 -8.39 12.22
N LYS A 15 18.08 -9.63 12.70
CA LYS A 15 17.73 -10.81 11.89
C LYS A 15 16.22 -10.83 11.65
N THR A 16 15.44 -10.74 12.72
CA THR A 16 13.97 -10.66 12.67
C THR A 16 13.52 -9.46 11.86
N PHE A 17 14.14 -8.28 12.03
CA PHE A 17 13.84 -7.13 11.17
C PHE A 17 14.01 -7.46 9.68
N ARG A 18 15.15 -8.06 9.29
CA ARG A 18 15.45 -8.40 7.90
C ARG A 18 14.50 -9.46 7.35
N GLU A 19 14.14 -10.46 8.15
CA GLU A 19 13.21 -11.52 7.75
C GLU A 19 11.79 -10.97 7.57
N THR A 20 11.30 -10.16 8.52
CA THR A 20 10.00 -9.50 8.41
C THR A 20 9.96 -8.54 7.22
N LEU A 21 11.01 -7.75 6.99
CA LEU A 21 11.10 -6.86 5.83
C LEU A 21 11.07 -7.64 4.51
N ARG A 22 11.83 -8.74 4.41
CA ARG A 22 11.83 -9.60 3.21
C ARG A 22 10.46 -10.22 2.96
N TYR A 23 9.82 -10.74 4.01
CA TYR A 23 8.47 -11.30 3.95
C TYR A 23 7.46 -10.26 3.51
N PHE A 24 7.56 -9.03 4.03
CA PHE A 24 6.70 -7.93 3.62
C PHE A 24 6.77 -7.71 2.10
N PHE A 25 7.97 -7.59 1.52
CA PHE A 25 8.11 -7.35 0.08
C PHE A 25 7.73 -8.55 -0.80
N HIS A 26 7.93 -9.78 -0.35
CA HIS A 26 7.67 -10.98 -1.16
C HIS A 26 6.27 -11.56 -1.01
N VAL A 27 5.60 -11.31 0.11
CA VAL A 27 4.32 -11.95 0.45
C VAL A 27 3.25 -10.90 0.73
N THR A 28 3.45 -10.06 1.74
CA THR A 28 2.42 -9.11 2.20
C THR A 28 2.09 -8.05 1.15
N LEU A 29 3.11 -7.42 0.56
CA LEU A 29 2.92 -6.35 -0.42
C LEU A 29 2.23 -6.86 -1.69
N PRO A 30 2.63 -7.98 -2.32
CA PRO A 30 1.90 -8.55 -3.45
C PRO A 30 0.43 -8.89 -3.13
N GLU A 31 0.16 -9.47 -1.95
CA GLU A 31 -1.21 -9.80 -1.53
C GLU A 31 -2.08 -8.54 -1.39
N LYS A 32 -1.51 -7.47 -0.83
CA LYS A 32 -2.21 -6.19 -0.66
C LYS A 32 -2.12 -5.27 -1.88
N ALA A 33 -1.32 -5.59 -2.90
CA ALA A 33 -1.08 -4.73 -4.05
C ALA A 33 -2.37 -4.36 -4.79
N LYS A 34 -3.29 -5.32 -4.92
CA LYS A 34 -4.60 -5.08 -5.55
C LYS A 34 -5.45 -4.10 -4.75
N GLU A 35 -5.50 -4.26 -3.43
CA GLU A 35 -6.23 -3.36 -2.53
C GLU A 35 -5.62 -1.96 -2.53
N LEU A 36 -4.28 -1.88 -2.50
CA LEU A 36 -3.53 -0.62 -2.60
C LEU A 36 -3.77 0.09 -3.93
N THR A 37 -3.79 -0.67 -5.04
CA THR A 37 -4.09 -0.12 -6.36
C THR A 37 -5.49 0.47 -6.38
N THR A 38 -6.50 -0.30 -5.95
CA THR A 38 -7.89 0.18 -5.85
C THR A 38 -7.98 1.43 -4.99
N ARG A 39 -7.38 1.45 -3.79
CA ARG A 39 -7.40 2.63 -2.91
C ARG A 39 -6.74 3.86 -3.54
N LEU A 40 -5.63 3.67 -4.25
CA LEU A 40 -4.98 4.74 -4.98
C LEU A 40 -5.92 5.27 -6.05
N THR A 41 -6.44 4.44 -6.95
CA THR A 41 -7.30 4.86 -8.07
C THR A 41 -8.72 5.27 -7.68
N ASP A 42 -9.24 4.87 -6.53
CA ASP A 42 -10.60 5.18 -6.05
C ASP A 42 -10.86 6.69 -5.91
N ASN A 43 -9.82 7.47 -5.60
CA ASN A 43 -9.92 8.93 -5.46
C ASN A 43 -9.50 9.69 -6.72
N PHE A 44 -9.03 9.02 -7.78
CA PHE A 44 -8.75 9.69 -9.05
C PHE A 44 -10.03 9.68 -9.90
N GLN A 45 -10.58 10.86 -10.15
CA GLN A 45 -11.60 11.00 -11.17
C GLN A 45 -10.97 10.64 -12.52
N ILE A 46 -11.45 9.57 -13.15
CA ILE A 46 -11.14 9.28 -14.55
C ILE A 46 -11.81 10.40 -15.37
N LEU A 47 -11.05 11.43 -15.72
CA LEU A 47 -11.53 12.52 -16.56
C LEU A 47 -11.90 11.94 -17.93
N LYS A 48 -13.19 11.76 -18.18
CA LYS A 48 -13.68 11.44 -19.52
C LYS A 48 -13.40 12.66 -20.41
N PRO A 49 -12.78 12.49 -21.58
CA PRO A 49 -12.54 13.61 -22.48
C PRO A 49 -13.88 14.26 -22.85
N ALA A 50 -13.94 15.59 -22.79
CA ALA A 50 -15.10 16.32 -23.26
C ALA A 50 -15.28 16.05 -24.76
N SER A 51 -16.49 15.68 -25.18
CA SER A 51 -16.78 15.51 -26.60
C SER A 51 -16.62 16.87 -27.29
N SER A 52 -15.66 16.97 -28.21
CA SER A 52 -15.51 18.16 -29.04
C SER A 52 -16.69 18.23 -30.01
N SER A 53 -17.34 19.39 -30.08
CA SER A 53 -18.35 19.72 -31.10
C SER A 53 -17.68 20.16 -32.40
#